data_AF-A0A933EM62-F1
#
_entry.id   AF-A0A933EM62-F1
#
_cell.length_a   1.000
_cell.length_b   1.000
_cell.length_c   1.000
_cell.angle_alpha   90.00
_cell.angle_beta   90.00
_cell.angle_gamma   90.00
#
_symmetry.space_group_name_H-M   'P 1'
#
loop_
_entity.id
_entity.type
_entity.pdbx_description
1 polymer ?
#
loop_
_entity_poly.entity_id
_entity_poly.type
_entity_poly.pdbx_seq_one_letter_code
_entity_poly.pdbx_strand_id
1 'polypeptide(L)'
;RFTLPSWLIPLAIVGQLALGVYNPVRYIPTAQMRASGQQFVQRLAATDGNVLVMMHPYYAWLAGKAPSAQISNVWHIAHWQRRPLPADLVARIQTHYYSAIISDETLFETDPLIHDLIAANYPHAELLPAGESPPTLTGVVVRPMLIYTPP
;
A
#
# COMPACT_ATOMS: atom_id res chain seq x y z
N ARG A 1 6.93 -52.84 -2.12
CA ARG A 1 7.19 -51.40 -2.38
C ARG A 1 6.33 -51.01 -3.57
N PHE A 2 5.26 -50.24 -3.36
CA PHE A 2 4.43 -49.77 -4.47
C PHE A 2 5.18 -48.63 -5.18
N THR A 3 5.61 -48.88 -6.41
CA THR A 3 6.18 -47.84 -7.28
C THR A 3 5.03 -47.22 -8.06
N LEU A 4 4.71 -45.95 -7.81
CA LEU A 4 3.76 -45.24 -8.66
C LEU A 4 4.30 -45.17 -10.09
N PRO A 5 3.49 -45.52 -11.09
CA PRO A 5 3.84 -45.33 -12.49
C PRO A 5 4.21 -43.87 -12.78
N SER A 6 5.35 -43.65 -13.44
CA SER A 6 5.87 -42.30 -13.76
C SER A 6 4.94 -41.46 -14.62
N TRP A 7 4.04 -42.09 -15.39
CA TRP A 7 3.04 -41.40 -16.21
C TRP A 7 1.91 -40.75 -15.40
N LEU A 8 1.73 -41.11 -14.12
CA LEU A 8 0.75 -40.46 -13.25
C LEU A 8 1.18 -39.04 -12.86
N ILE A 9 2.48 -38.73 -12.87
CA ILE A 9 3.01 -37.40 -12.54
C ILE A 9 2.58 -36.35 -13.58
N PRO A 10 2.83 -36.52 -14.90
CA PRO A 10 2.35 -35.56 -15.90
C PRO A 10 0.82 -35.52 -15.94
N LEU A 11 0.13 -36.64 -15.72
CA LEU A 11 -1.33 -36.67 -15.67
C LEU A 11 -1.87 -35.85 -14.48
N ALA A 12 -1.22 -35.92 -13.32
CA ALA A 12 -1.55 -35.12 -12.14
C ALA A 12 -1.22 -33.63 -12.34
N ILE A 13 -0.13 -33.30 -13.04
CA ILE A 13 0.22 -31.90 -13.39
C ILE A 13 -0.80 -31.33 -14.37
N VAL A 14 -1.14 -32.06 -15.44
CA VAL A 14 -2.19 -31.66 -16.40
C VAL A 14 -3.53 -31.57 -15.69
N GLY A 15 -3.85 -32.51 -14.80
CA GLY A 15 -5.03 -32.45 -13.96
C GLY A 15 -5.05 -31.23 -13.04
N GLN A 16 -3.94 -30.89 -12.40
CA GLN A 16 -3.79 -29.71 -11.54
C GLN A 16 -3.91 -28.40 -12.34
N LEU A 17 -3.39 -28.36 -13.57
CA LEU A 17 -3.49 -27.20 -14.46
C LEU A 17 -4.90 -27.08 -15.07
N ALA A 18 -5.53 -28.18 -15.44
CA ALA A 18 -6.87 -28.22 -16.03
C ALA A 18 -7.98 -28.00 -14.98
N LEU A 19 -7.80 -28.57 -13.78
CA LEU A 19 -8.56 -28.22 -12.59
C LEU A 19 -8.08 -26.90 -11.97
N GLY A 20 -7.09 -26.26 -12.59
CA GLY A 20 -6.45 -25.03 -12.18
C GLY A 20 -7.49 -24.01 -11.75
N VAL A 21 -7.75 -24.00 -10.45
CA VAL A 21 -8.64 -23.14 -9.67
C VAL A 21 -8.30 -21.65 -9.88
N TYR A 22 -7.19 -21.39 -10.56
CA TYR A 22 -6.74 -20.08 -11.01
C TYR A 22 -7.64 -19.53 -12.12
N ASN A 23 -8.59 -18.69 -11.71
CA ASN A 23 -9.33 -17.83 -12.61
C ASN A 23 -8.65 -16.45 -12.70
N PRO A 24 -7.89 -16.15 -13.77
CA PRO A 24 -7.15 -14.89 -13.89
C PRO A 24 -8.07 -13.66 -13.93
N VAL A 25 -9.33 -13.83 -14.33
CA VAL A 25 -10.31 -12.74 -14.43
C VAL A 25 -10.55 -12.08 -13.08
N ARG A 26 -10.41 -12.82 -11.97
CA ARG A 26 -10.57 -12.28 -10.61
C ARG A 26 -9.46 -11.30 -10.20
N TYR A 27 -8.35 -11.29 -10.92
CA TYR A 27 -7.20 -10.41 -10.67
C TYR A 27 -7.14 -9.24 -11.66
N ILE A 28 -8.12 -9.12 -12.55
CA ILE A 28 -8.23 -8.00 -13.47
C ILE A 28 -9.07 -6.90 -12.79
N PRO A 29 -8.55 -5.67 -12.64
CA PRO A 29 -9.33 -4.58 -12.05
C PRO A 29 -10.60 -4.30 -12.87
N THR A 30 -11.71 -4.05 -12.19
CA THR A 30 -12.95 -3.60 -12.85
C THR A 30 -12.78 -2.18 -13.41
N ALA A 31 -13.70 -1.75 -14.29
CA ALA A 31 -13.69 -0.38 -14.80
C ALA A 31 -13.77 0.67 -13.67
N GLN A 32 -14.60 0.40 -12.65
CA GLN A 32 -14.74 1.26 -11.48
C GLN A 32 -13.43 1.33 -10.67
N MET A 33 -12.75 0.21 -10.46
CA MET A 33 -11.47 0.19 -9.75
C MET A 33 -10.38 0.97 -10.50
N ARG A 34 -10.33 0.85 -11.84
CA ARG A 34 -9.41 1.64 -12.66
C ARG A 34 -9.72 3.13 -12.57
N ALA A 35 -10.99 3.51 -12.68
CA ALA A 35 -11.41 4.90 -12.53
C ALA A 35 -11.02 5.43 -11.14
N SER A 36 -11.19 4.62 -10.10
CA SER A 36 -10.82 5.00 -8.75
C SER A 36 -9.32 5.22 -8.57
N GLY A 37 -8.51 4.32 -9.11
CA GLY A 37 -7.06 4.47 -9.12
C GLY A 37 -6.60 5.72 -9.89
N GLN A 38 -7.25 6.02 -11.02
CA GLN A 38 -6.96 7.22 -11.81
C GLN A 38 -7.33 8.50 -11.05
N GLN A 39 -8.49 8.55 -10.41
CA GLN A 39 -8.91 9.70 -9.58
C GLN A 39 -7.94 9.93 -8.43
N PHE A 40 -7.55 8.86 -7.73
CA PHE A 40 -6.57 8.96 -6.65
C PHE A 40 -5.22 9.50 -7.15
N VAL A 41 -4.69 8.96 -8.25
CA VAL A 41 -3.43 9.45 -8.84
C VAL A 41 -3.53 10.92 -9.28
N GLN A 42 -4.66 11.33 -9.87
CA GLN A 42 -4.90 12.72 -10.25
C GLN A 42 -4.91 13.65 -9.03
N ARG A 43 -5.53 13.24 -7.92
CA ARG A 43 -5.52 14.01 -6.67
C ARG A 43 -4.10 14.17 -6.12
N LEU A 44 -3.31 13.09 -6.09
CA LEU A 44 -1.91 13.17 -5.66
C LEU A 44 -1.08 14.09 -6.58
N ALA A 45 -1.31 14.04 -7.89
CA ALA A 45 -0.62 14.87 -8.86
C ALA A 45 -0.96 16.37 -8.66
N ALA A 46 -2.23 16.66 -8.36
CA ALA A 46 -2.74 18.00 -8.10
C ALA A 46 -2.34 18.57 -6.72
N THR A 47 -1.83 17.75 -5.81
CA THR A 47 -1.35 18.23 -4.50
C THR A 47 -0.05 18.99 -4.69
N ASP A 48 -0.01 20.28 -4.33
CA ASP A 48 1.21 21.09 -4.40
C ASP A 48 2.24 20.59 -3.38
N GLY A 49 3.47 20.30 -3.83
CA GLY A 49 4.55 19.78 -2.98
C GLY A 49 4.67 18.25 -2.98
N ASN A 50 5.29 17.72 -1.92
CA ASN A 50 5.63 16.30 -1.81
C ASN A 50 4.53 15.52 -1.10
N VAL A 51 4.38 14.24 -1.44
CA VAL A 51 3.41 13.36 -0.80
C VAL A 51 4.12 12.11 -0.26
N LEU A 52 3.68 11.61 0.89
CA LEU A 52 4.11 10.34 1.44
C LEU A 52 2.94 9.35 1.33
N VAL A 53 3.05 8.35 0.46
CA VAL A 53 2.07 7.24 0.41
C VAL A 53 2.68 6.04 1.11
N MET A 54 2.21 5.76 2.32
CA MET A 54 2.89 4.87 3.27
C MET A 54 2.89 3.41 2.81
N MET A 55 1.73 2.83 2.52
CA MET A 55 1.63 1.42 2.10
C MET A 55 1.90 1.19 0.61
N HIS A 56 1.61 2.18 -0.22
CA HIS A 56 1.61 2.05 -1.69
C HIS A 56 2.42 3.16 -2.37
N PRO A 57 3.74 3.25 -2.13
CA PRO A 57 4.59 4.34 -2.64
C PRO A 57 4.59 4.46 -4.17
N TYR A 58 4.20 3.39 -4.88
CA TYR A 58 4.00 3.40 -6.33
C TYR A 58 2.97 4.44 -6.81
N TYR A 59 1.94 4.76 -6.02
CA TYR A 59 0.97 5.79 -6.41
C TYR A 59 1.60 7.20 -6.47
N ALA A 60 2.57 7.50 -5.59
CA ALA A 60 3.32 8.75 -5.66
C ALA A 60 4.11 8.83 -6.97
N TRP A 61 4.77 7.73 -7.36
CA TRP A 61 5.49 7.65 -8.63
C TRP A 61 4.57 7.85 -9.84
N LEU A 62 3.40 7.19 -9.87
CA LEU A 62 2.39 7.39 -10.93
C LEU A 62 1.88 8.82 -11.01
N ALA A 63 1.83 9.53 -9.88
CA ALA A 63 1.43 10.93 -9.80
C ALA A 63 2.56 11.90 -10.19
N GLY A 64 3.71 11.42 -10.65
CA GLY A 64 4.87 12.24 -10.98
C GLY A 64 5.61 12.81 -9.76
N LYS A 65 5.39 12.22 -8.58
CA LYS A 65 6.03 12.60 -7.31
C LYS A 65 7.14 11.62 -6.96
N ALA A 66 8.05 12.03 -6.07
CA ALA A 66 9.09 11.14 -5.57
C ALA A 66 8.46 10.05 -4.65
N PRO A 67 8.67 8.75 -4.93
CA PRO A 67 8.21 7.69 -4.04
C PRO A 67 9.06 7.63 -2.76
N SER A 68 8.50 7.03 -1.71
CA SER A 68 9.17 6.75 -0.43
C SER A 68 9.47 5.26 -0.27
N ALA A 69 10.20 4.92 0.79
CA ALA A 69 10.20 3.55 1.30
C ALA A 69 8.77 3.16 1.73
N GLN A 70 8.44 1.88 1.55
CA GLN A 70 7.18 1.32 2.05
C GLN A 70 7.20 1.25 3.58
N ILE A 71 6.11 1.65 4.23
CA ILE A 71 6.04 1.80 5.68
C ILE A 71 6.24 0.48 6.43
N SER A 72 5.83 -0.65 5.85
CA SER A 72 6.06 -1.98 6.42
C SER A 72 7.56 -2.29 6.66
N ASN A 73 8.44 -1.77 5.81
CA ASN A 73 9.89 -1.93 5.99
C ASN A 73 10.41 -1.07 7.14
N VAL A 74 9.89 0.17 7.27
CA VAL A 74 10.21 1.07 8.38
C VAL A 74 9.73 0.46 9.69
N TRP A 75 8.48 0.00 9.71
CA TRP A 75 7.86 -0.69 10.84
C TRP A 75 8.65 -1.94 11.23
N HIS A 76 9.06 -2.79 10.28
CA HIS A 76 9.85 -3.99 10.57
C HIS A 76 11.17 -3.66 11.30
N ILE A 77 11.88 -2.62 10.83
CA ILE A 77 13.12 -2.17 11.45
C ILE A 77 12.87 -1.58 12.84
N ALA A 78 11.82 -0.77 12.98
CA ALA A 78 11.51 -0.10 14.24
C ALA A 78 10.96 -1.06 15.30
N HIS A 79 9.93 -1.83 14.93
CA HIS A 79 9.17 -2.68 15.83
C HIS A 79 9.90 -4.00 16.13
N TRP A 80 10.29 -4.77 15.10
CA TRP A 80 10.95 -6.07 15.32
C TRP A 80 12.43 -5.97 15.62
N GLN A 81 13.17 -5.10 14.93
CA GLN A 81 14.61 -4.95 15.20
C GLN A 81 14.91 -3.94 16.32
N ARG A 82 13.89 -3.25 16.87
CA ARG A 82 14.03 -2.24 17.93
C ARG A 82 15.05 -1.15 17.59
N ARG A 83 15.15 -0.79 16.31
CA ARG A 83 16.01 0.31 15.85
C ARG A 83 15.20 1.60 15.83
N PRO A 84 15.83 2.78 15.99
CA PRO A 84 15.12 4.03 15.84
C PRO A 84 14.53 4.17 14.43
N LEU A 85 13.45 4.95 14.31
CA LEU A 85 12.94 5.37 13.01
C LEU A 85 14.05 6.08 12.21
N PRO A 86 14.07 5.95 10.87
CA PRO A 86 15.02 6.66 10.03
C PRO A 86 14.99 8.17 10.34
N ALA A 87 16.14 8.75 10.66
CA ALA A 87 16.23 10.14 11.12
C ALA A 87 15.73 11.13 10.05
N ASP A 88 15.91 10.81 8.78
CA ASP A 88 15.42 11.60 7.65
C ASP A 88 13.89 11.55 7.52
N LEU A 89 13.25 10.40 7.78
CA LEU A 89 11.79 10.30 7.84
C LEU A 89 11.22 11.16 8.97
N VAL A 90 11.79 11.02 10.17
CA VAL A 90 11.37 11.81 11.35
C VAL A 90 11.51 13.30 11.07
N ALA A 91 12.67 13.72 10.56
CA ALA A 91 12.91 15.13 10.22
C ALA A 91 11.90 15.65 9.19
N ARG A 92 11.64 14.90 8.11
CA ARG A 92 10.67 15.31 7.07
C ARG A 92 9.25 15.45 7.60
N ILE A 93 8.82 14.58 8.52
CA ILE A 93 7.51 14.69 9.15
C ILE A 93 7.47 15.93 10.06
N GLN A 94 8.49 16.12 10.90
CA GLN A 94 8.56 17.25 11.85
C GLN A 94 8.71 18.62 11.17
N THR A 95 9.36 18.68 10.00
CA THR A 95 9.49 19.93 9.23
C THR A 95 8.39 20.13 8.19
N HIS A 96 7.33 19.32 8.25
CA HIS A 96 6.19 19.37 7.33
C HIS A 96 6.60 19.32 5.85
N TYR A 97 7.63 18.52 5.52
CA TYR A 97 8.14 18.38 4.16
C TYR A 97 7.09 17.82 3.18
N TYR A 98 6.20 16.96 3.68
CA TYR A 98 5.08 16.43 2.92
C TYR A 98 3.88 17.35 3.05
N SER A 99 3.26 17.70 1.94
CA SER A 99 1.99 18.42 1.90
C SER A 99 0.80 17.50 2.21
N ALA A 100 0.98 16.19 1.99
CA ALA A 100 0.00 15.18 2.34
C ALA A 100 0.69 13.85 2.70
N ILE A 101 0.17 13.17 3.72
CA ILE A 101 0.53 11.80 4.09
C ILE A 101 -0.70 10.92 3.90
N ILE A 102 -0.58 9.85 3.13
CA ILE A 102 -1.68 8.93 2.82
C ILE A 102 -1.48 7.65 3.63
N SER A 103 -2.54 7.26 4.35
CA SER A 103 -2.62 6.06 5.16
C SER A 103 -3.69 5.10 4.64
N ASP A 104 -3.36 3.82 4.66
CA ASP A 104 -4.30 2.72 4.43
C ASP A 104 -4.92 2.20 5.75
N GLU A 105 -4.57 2.81 6.89
CA GLU A 105 -4.97 2.41 8.25
C GLU A 105 -4.60 0.95 8.59
N THR A 106 -3.48 0.48 8.02
CA THR A 106 -2.96 -0.85 8.31
C THR A 106 -2.30 -0.91 9.69
N LEU A 107 -2.02 -2.14 10.16
CA LEU A 107 -1.31 -2.36 11.43
C LEU A 107 0.10 -1.75 11.46
N PHE A 108 0.71 -1.50 10.29
CA PHE A 108 2.04 -0.90 10.19
C PHE A 108 2.00 0.62 10.38
N GLU A 109 0.88 1.25 9.99
CA GLU A 109 0.66 2.70 10.04
C GLU A 109 0.06 3.13 11.37
N THR A 110 -0.77 2.27 11.97
CA THR A 110 -1.37 2.46 13.29
C THR A 110 -0.48 2.00 14.45
N ASP A 111 0.75 1.59 14.17
CA ASP A 111 1.77 1.37 15.22
C ASP A 111 2.04 2.69 15.96
N PRO A 112 2.06 2.70 17.31
CA PRO A 112 2.18 3.93 18.08
C PRO A 112 3.37 4.82 17.69
N LEU A 113 4.52 4.24 17.34
CA LEU A 113 5.70 5.03 16.98
C LEU A 113 5.49 5.85 15.70
N ILE A 114 4.76 5.30 14.74
CA ILE A 114 4.48 5.96 13.45
C ILE A 114 3.24 6.84 13.57
N HIS A 115 2.18 6.29 14.15
CA HIS A 115 0.92 6.99 14.35
C HIS A 115 1.10 8.27 15.16
N ASP A 116 1.78 8.22 16.31
CA ASP A 116 1.92 9.38 17.19
C ASP A 116 2.82 10.46 16.56
N LEU A 117 3.83 10.04 15.78
CA LEU A 117 4.66 10.97 15.02
C LEU A 117 3.85 11.71 13.95
N ILE A 118 2.96 11.03 13.23
CA ILE A 118 2.09 11.66 12.23
C ILE A 118 1.05 12.53 12.93
N ALA A 119 0.33 12.01 13.92
CA ALA A 119 -0.73 12.72 14.63
C ALA A 119 -0.24 14.02 15.30
N ALA A 120 1.01 14.04 15.78
CA ALA A 120 1.61 15.24 16.37
C ALA A 120 1.96 16.35 15.36
N ASN A 121 2.15 16.03 14.08
CA ASN A 121 2.63 16.98 13.05
C ASN A 121 1.64 17.21 11.90
N TYR A 122 0.67 16.32 11.72
CA TYR A 122 -0.34 16.37 10.66
C TYR A 122 -1.74 16.14 11.26
N PRO A 123 -2.31 17.15 11.96
CA PRO A 123 -3.50 16.98 12.77
C PRO A 123 -4.80 16.86 11.95
N HIS A 124 -4.77 17.22 10.68
CA HIS A 124 -5.95 17.26 9.82
C HIS A 124 -6.06 15.98 9.00
N ALA A 125 -6.95 15.07 9.42
CA ALA A 125 -7.24 13.83 8.71
C ALA A 125 -8.57 13.92 7.96
N GLU A 126 -8.55 13.69 6.65
CA GLU A 126 -9.74 13.56 5.80
C GLU A 126 -9.88 12.11 5.36
N LEU A 127 -11.11 11.57 5.44
CA LEU A 127 -11.45 10.28 4.86
C LEU A 127 -11.60 10.40 3.35
N LEU A 128 -10.82 9.60 2.61
CA LEU A 128 -10.92 9.54 1.16
C LEU A 128 -12.27 8.96 0.73
N PRO A 129 -12.94 9.58 -0.25
CA PRO A 129 -14.17 9.03 -0.80
C PRO A 129 -13.88 7.68 -1.48
N ALA A 130 -14.89 6.81 -1.56
CA ALA A 130 -14.74 5.49 -2.20
C ALA A 130 -14.25 5.58 -3.66
N GLY A 131 -14.54 6.68 -4.35
CA GLY A 131 -14.03 6.97 -5.69
C GLY A 131 -12.51 7.19 -5.73
N GLU A 132 -11.85 7.57 -4.64
CA GLU A 132 -10.42 7.86 -4.58
C GLU A 132 -9.66 6.87 -3.70
N SER A 133 -10.28 5.71 -3.41
CA SER A 133 -9.79 4.70 -2.49
C SER A 133 -9.65 3.34 -3.20
N PRO A 134 -8.69 3.20 -4.13
CA PRO A 134 -8.55 2.01 -4.96
C PRO A 134 -8.12 0.79 -4.12
N PRO A 135 -8.91 -0.30 -4.09
CA PRO A 135 -8.57 -1.49 -3.31
C PRO A 135 -7.58 -2.41 -4.03
N THR A 136 -6.77 -3.12 -3.25
CA THR A 136 -6.01 -4.27 -3.74
C THR A 136 -6.95 -5.41 -4.17
N LEU A 137 -6.54 -6.16 -5.18
CA LEU A 137 -7.32 -7.26 -5.77
C LEU A 137 -7.01 -8.64 -5.17
N THR A 138 -5.96 -8.74 -4.36
CA THR A 138 -5.39 -10.01 -3.92
C THR A 138 -4.99 -9.96 -2.46
N GLY A 139 -5.16 -11.09 -1.77
CA GLY A 139 -4.76 -11.22 -0.37
C GLY A 139 -5.64 -10.40 0.55
N VAL A 140 -5.02 -9.67 1.48
CA VAL A 140 -5.72 -8.71 2.34
C VAL A 140 -6.10 -7.49 1.51
N VAL A 141 -7.39 -7.16 1.50
CA VAL A 141 -7.90 -5.97 0.82
C VAL A 141 -7.50 -4.74 1.64
N VAL A 142 -6.56 -3.97 1.11
CA VAL A 142 -6.11 -2.68 1.65
C VAL A 142 -6.34 -1.60 0.61
N ARG A 143 -6.47 -0.35 1.05
CA ARG A 143 -6.71 0.82 0.20
C ARG A 143 -6.35 2.10 0.93
N PRO A 144 -5.97 3.17 0.22
CA PRO A 144 -5.87 4.50 0.79
C PRO A 144 -7.17 4.90 1.48
N MET A 145 -7.12 5.22 2.77
CA MET A 145 -8.30 5.57 3.57
C MET A 145 -8.23 7.01 4.06
N LEU A 146 -7.09 7.44 4.59
CA LEU A 146 -6.93 8.77 5.16
C LEU A 146 -5.88 9.57 4.40
N ILE A 147 -6.13 10.87 4.29
CA ILE A 147 -5.12 11.86 3.93
C ILE A 147 -4.92 12.80 5.11
N TYR A 148 -3.68 12.86 5.60
CA TYR A 148 -3.26 13.76 6.65
C TYR A 148 -2.57 14.98 6.04
N THR A 149 -2.95 16.18 6.46
CA THR A 149 -2.34 17.44 6.01
C THR A 149 -1.70 18.19 7.19
N PRO A 150 -0.62 18.97 6.94
CA PRO A 150 0.01 19.78 7.97
C PRO A 150 -0.94 20.91 8.45
N PRO A 151 -0.64 21.55 9.59
CA PRO A 151 -1.40 22.69 10.10
C PRO A 151 -1.31 23.95 9.21
#